data_AF-A0A1J5CYC5-F1
#
_entry.id   AF-A0A1J5CYC5-F1
#
_cell.length_a   1.000
_cell.length_b   1.000
_cell.length_c   1.000
_cell.angle_alpha   90.00
_cell.angle_beta   90.00
_cell.angle_gamma   90.00
#
_symmetry.space_group_name_H-M   'P 1'
#
loop_
_entity.id
_entity.type
_entity.pdbx_description
1 polymer ?
#
loop_
_entity_poly.entity_id
_entity_poly.type
_entity_poly.pdbx_seq_one_letter_code
_entity_poly.pdbx_strand_id
1 'polypeptide(L)'
;MVKGKAPERRAFTLPEVLITLILISILFLLGTVFSSGLRHSRKQRTYETAIGLAQQAVEVLRAAPFVTIDDEDAPGRSVEEDLDTSNGENDLLEPVFISNNIKYERKVEVVNVPPANNVKGATPVGLKAVRVTVKWKGTEDEHAEPYIITTTIANLN
;
A
#
# COMPACT_ATOMS: atom_id res chain seq x y z
N MET A 1 35.45 12.02 64.30
CA MET A 1 36.09 12.06 62.97
C MET A 1 36.01 10.68 62.34
N VAL A 2 35.10 10.47 61.38
CA VAL A 2 34.97 9.19 60.67
C VAL A 2 35.84 9.27 59.41
N LYS A 3 36.89 8.46 59.33
CA LYS A 3 37.73 8.33 58.12
C LYS A 3 36.92 7.63 57.03
N GLY A 4 36.55 8.38 55.99
CA GLY A 4 35.95 7.82 54.78
C GLY A 4 36.94 6.87 54.10
N LYS A 5 36.52 5.63 53.87
CA LYS A 5 37.29 4.59 53.18
C LYS A 5 37.39 4.97 51.69
N ALA A 6 38.60 5.12 51.16
CA ALA A 6 38.81 5.41 49.75
C ALA A 6 38.33 4.23 48.87
N PRO A 7 37.75 4.49 47.68
CA PRO A 7 37.27 3.42 46.81
C PRO A 7 38.45 2.61 46.26
N GLU A 8 38.41 1.28 46.47
CA GLU A 8 39.36 0.35 45.86
C GLU A 8 39.18 0.31 44.34
N ARG A 9 40.26 0.58 43.60
CA ARG A 9 40.27 0.45 42.13
C ARG A 9 40.31 -1.03 41.77
N ARG A 10 39.18 -1.56 41.31
CA ARG A 10 39.11 -2.90 40.70
C ARG A 10 39.74 -2.84 39.30
N ALA A 11 40.80 -3.60 39.07
CA ALA A 11 41.40 -3.78 37.75
C ALA A 11 40.65 -4.88 37.00
N PHE A 12 40.21 -4.59 35.79
CA PHE A 12 39.56 -5.59 34.92
C PHE A 12 40.59 -6.54 34.34
N THR A 13 40.25 -7.83 34.28
CA THR A 13 41.12 -8.83 33.64
C THR A 13 40.95 -8.79 32.12
N LEU A 14 42.04 -9.05 31.38
CA LEU A 14 42.04 -9.03 29.91
C LEU A 14 40.94 -9.94 29.28
N PRO A 15 40.69 -11.16 29.80
CA PRO A 15 39.58 -12.00 29.32
C PRO A 15 38.19 -11.41 29.57
N GLU A 16 37.99 -10.73 30.70
CA GLU A 16 36.72 -10.09 31.05
C GLU A 16 36.42 -8.91 30.12
N VAL A 17 37.43 -8.12 29.76
CA VAL A 17 37.30 -7.05 28.74
C VAL A 17 36.98 -7.64 27.36
N LEU A 18 37.58 -8.77 27.00
CA LEU A 18 37.31 -9.42 25.71
C LEU A 18 35.86 -9.92 25.62
N ILE A 19 35.38 -10.60 26.66
CA ILE A 19 34.01 -11.14 26.69
C ILE A 19 32.97 -10.00 26.65
N THR A 20 33.21 -8.92 27.39
CA THR A 20 32.30 -7.76 27.38
C THR A 20 32.25 -7.07 26.02
N LEU A 21 33.38 -6.91 25.33
CA LEU A 21 33.40 -6.38 23.96
C LEU A 21 32.63 -7.26 22.97
N ILE A 22 32.76 -8.58 23.09
CA ILE A 22 32.01 -9.53 22.24
C ILE A 22 30.50 -9.41 22.52
N LEU A 23 30.09 -9.38 23.80
CA LEU A 23 28.68 -9.24 24.18
C LEU A 23 28.07 -7.93 23.67
N ILE A 24 28.80 -6.81 23.78
CA ILE A 24 28.36 -5.51 23.27
C ILE A 24 28.20 -5.56 21.74
N SER A 25 29.16 -6.19 21.03
CA SER A 25 29.09 -6.35 19.58
C SER A 25 27.86 -7.16 19.15
N ILE A 26 27.56 -8.26 19.84
CA ILE A 26 26.37 -9.08 19.59
C ILE A 26 25.08 -8.28 19.82
N LEU A 27 25.00 -7.56 20.94
CA LEU A 27 23.85 -6.70 21.25
C LEU A 27 23.63 -5.62 20.19
N PHE A 28 24.73 -5.02 19.71
CA PHE A 28 24.67 -4.03 18.64
C PHE A 28 24.14 -4.63 17.34
N LEU A 29 24.65 -5.80 16.93
CA LEU A 29 24.17 -6.51 15.75
C LEU A 29 22.67 -6.83 15.85
N LEU A 30 22.22 -7.39 16.98
CA LEU A 30 20.79 -7.67 17.21
C LEU A 30 19.93 -6.40 17.13
N GLY A 31 20.42 -5.28 17.68
CA GLY A 31 19.75 -3.98 17.58
C GLY A 31 19.57 -3.51 16.14
N THR A 32 20.60 -3.66 15.30
CA THR A 32 20.54 -3.27 13.88
C THR A 32 19.58 -4.15 13.07
N VAL A 33 19.58 -5.45 13.31
CA VAL A 33 18.67 -6.41 12.65
C VAL A 33 17.22 -6.12 13.05
N PHE A 34 16.96 -5.91 14.34
CA PHE A 34 15.63 -5.56 14.84
C PHE A 34 15.12 -4.25 14.22
N SER A 35 15.97 -3.21 14.16
CA SER A 35 15.62 -1.93 13.53
C SER A 35 15.25 -2.11 12.05
N SER A 36 16.04 -2.89 11.32
CA SER A 36 15.77 -3.19 9.91
C SER A 36 14.47 -3.98 9.72
N GLY A 37 14.20 -4.95 10.60
CA GLY A 37 12.97 -5.74 10.60
C GLY A 37 11.71 -4.89 10.82
N LEU A 38 11.77 -3.93 11.76
CA LEU A 38 10.66 -3.00 11.99
C LEU A 38 10.37 -2.12 10.76
N ARG A 39 11.41 -1.64 10.07
CA ARG A 39 11.23 -0.88 8.82
C ARG A 39 10.59 -1.73 7.74
N HIS A 40 11.04 -2.97 7.57
CA HIS A 40 10.47 -3.88 6.58
C HIS A 40 8.99 -4.18 6.86
N SER A 41 8.63 -4.42 8.13
CA SER A 41 7.24 -4.66 8.52
C SER A 41 6.33 -3.46 8.24
N ARG A 42 6.80 -2.22 8.47
CA ARG A 42 6.05 -1.01 8.13
C ARG A 42 5.83 -0.88 6.62
N LYS A 43 6.85 -1.16 5.81
CA LYS A 43 6.73 -1.18 4.35
C LYS A 43 5.71 -2.22 3.90
N GLN A 44 5.78 -3.45 4.42
CA GLN A 44 4.81 -4.51 4.10
C GLN A 44 3.37 -4.10 4.39
N ARG A 45 3.09 -3.55 5.58
CA ARG A 45 1.74 -3.08 5.93
C ARG A 45 1.21 -1.98 5.01
N THR A 46 2.11 -1.08 4.57
CA THR A 46 1.76 -0.01 3.63
C THR A 46 1.35 -0.60 2.28
N TYR A 47 2.10 -1.58 1.79
CA TYR A 47 1.76 -2.32 0.57
C TYR A 47 0.46 -3.14 0.71
N GLU A 48 0.26 -3.84 1.83
CA GLU A 48 -0.97 -4.59 2.10
C GLU A 48 -2.20 -3.68 2.09
N THR A 49 -2.08 -2.48 2.65
CA THR A 49 -3.15 -1.47 2.62
C THR A 49 -3.45 -1.04 1.19
N ALA A 50 -2.42 -0.77 0.37
CA ALA A 50 -2.60 -0.41 -1.04
C ALA A 50 -3.25 -1.53 -1.86
N ILE A 51 -2.88 -2.80 -1.60
CA ILE A 51 -3.51 -3.97 -2.22
C ILE A 51 -4.98 -4.06 -1.84
N GLY A 52 -5.30 -3.89 -0.55
CA GLY A 52 -6.68 -3.94 -0.07
C GLY A 52 -7.58 -2.87 -0.72
N LEU A 53 -7.08 -1.63 -0.82
CA LEU A 53 -7.81 -0.54 -1.49
C LEU A 53 -8.06 -0.83 -2.98
N ALA A 54 -7.07 -1.42 -3.66
CA ALA A 54 -7.19 -1.78 -5.06
C ALA A 54 -8.18 -2.94 -5.26
N GLN A 55 -8.13 -3.96 -4.39
CA GLN A 55 -9.05 -5.09 -4.42
C GLN A 55 -10.48 -4.67 -4.14
N GLN A 56 -10.70 -3.80 -3.15
CA GLN A 56 -12.02 -3.24 -2.85
C GLN A 56 -12.63 -2.56 -4.08
N ALA A 57 -11.87 -1.72 -4.79
CA ALA A 57 -12.37 -1.06 -6.01
C ALA A 57 -12.73 -2.07 -7.12
N VAL A 58 -11.90 -3.09 -7.32
CA VAL A 58 -12.19 -4.17 -8.28
C VAL A 58 -13.47 -4.93 -7.91
N GLU A 59 -13.68 -5.21 -6.63
CA GLU A 59 -14.88 -5.91 -6.14
C GLU A 59 -16.14 -5.07 -6.32
N VAL A 60 -16.07 -3.77 -6.04
CA VAL A 60 -17.17 -2.82 -6.26
C VAL A 60 -17.53 -2.76 -7.76
N LEU A 61 -16.54 -2.63 -8.64
CA LEU A 61 -16.75 -2.64 -10.09
C LEU A 61 -17.34 -3.96 -10.59
N ARG A 62 -16.93 -5.10 -10.01
CA ARG A 62 -17.46 -6.42 -10.36
C ARG A 62 -18.90 -6.61 -9.86
N ALA A 63 -19.28 -5.99 -8.76
CA ALA A 63 -20.63 -6.05 -8.21
C ALA A 63 -21.62 -5.13 -8.95
N ALA A 64 -21.11 -4.16 -9.70
CA ALA A 64 -21.92 -3.20 -10.44
C ALA A 64 -22.49 -3.77 -11.75
N PRO A 65 -23.68 -3.32 -12.19
CA PRO A 65 -24.20 -3.62 -13.52
C PRO A 65 -23.24 -3.17 -14.62
N PHE A 66 -23.01 -4.00 -15.64
CA PHE A 66 -22.01 -3.76 -16.69
C PHE A 66 -22.14 -2.37 -17.36
N VAL A 67 -23.36 -1.91 -17.58
CA VAL A 67 -23.68 -0.61 -18.23
C VAL A 67 -23.30 0.59 -17.36
N THR A 68 -23.16 0.43 -16.05
CA THR A 68 -22.83 1.53 -15.11
C THR A 68 -21.38 1.52 -14.66
N ILE A 69 -20.55 0.60 -15.17
CA ILE A 69 -19.15 0.49 -14.74
C ILE A 69 -18.28 1.64 -15.27
N ASP A 70 -18.55 2.12 -16.47
CA ASP A 70 -17.70 3.05 -17.24
C ASP A 70 -18.44 4.38 -17.44
N ASP A 71 -17.69 5.47 -17.38
CA ASP A 71 -18.17 6.82 -17.69
C ASP A 71 -18.69 6.98 -19.13
N GLU A 72 -18.11 6.27 -20.10
CA GLU A 72 -18.57 6.31 -21.50
C GLU A 72 -20.03 5.85 -21.64
N ASP A 73 -20.42 4.84 -20.84
CA ASP A 73 -21.77 4.26 -20.89
C ASP A 73 -22.75 4.94 -19.92
N ALA A 74 -22.24 5.57 -18.85
CA ALA A 74 -23.04 6.11 -17.76
C ALA A 74 -22.46 7.40 -17.15
N PRO A 75 -22.36 8.50 -17.93
CA PRO A 75 -21.72 9.74 -17.47
C PRO A 75 -22.47 10.35 -16.29
N GLY A 76 -21.75 10.80 -15.26
CA GLY A 76 -22.31 11.43 -14.06
C GLY A 76 -22.88 10.43 -13.03
N ARG A 77 -22.80 9.13 -13.32
CA ARG A 77 -23.41 8.07 -12.50
C ARG A 77 -22.68 6.73 -12.60
N SER A 78 -21.47 6.73 -13.16
CA SER A 78 -20.70 5.51 -13.29
C SER A 78 -20.05 5.16 -11.97
N VAL A 79 -19.73 3.88 -11.80
CA VAL A 79 -19.00 3.40 -10.64
C VAL A 79 -17.52 3.80 -10.71
N GLU A 80 -16.98 3.99 -11.91
CA GLU A 80 -15.64 4.58 -12.09
C GLU A 80 -15.56 6.00 -11.52
N GLU A 81 -16.50 6.86 -11.88
CA GLU A 81 -16.55 8.26 -11.41
C GLU A 81 -16.80 8.34 -9.91
N ASP A 82 -17.68 7.49 -9.36
CA ASP A 82 -17.91 7.41 -7.91
C ASP A 82 -16.64 6.97 -7.14
N LEU A 83 -15.85 6.04 -7.70
CA LEU A 83 -14.61 5.58 -7.09
C LEU A 83 -13.47 6.61 -7.16
N ASP A 84 -13.54 7.55 -8.10
CA ASP A 84 -12.52 8.57 -8.37
C ASP A 84 -12.92 9.98 -7.88
N THR A 85 -14.17 10.19 -7.51
CA THR A 85 -14.70 11.47 -7.02
C THR A 85 -14.97 11.39 -5.52
N SER A 86 -14.75 12.49 -4.80
CA SER A 86 -15.14 12.59 -3.39
C SER A 86 -16.56 13.16 -3.30
N ASN A 87 -17.49 12.35 -2.80
CA ASN A 87 -18.92 12.69 -2.73
C ASN A 87 -19.38 13.21 -1.36
N GLY A 88 -18.43 13.59 -0.48
CA GLY A 88 -18.67 14.24 0.82
C GLY A 88 -18.46 13.33 2.03
N GLU A 89 -18.80 13.81 3.24
CA GLU A 89 -18.42 13.19 4.53
C GLU A 89 -18.93 11.75 4.78
N ASN A 90 -19.89 11.25 4.00
CA ASN A 90 -20.44 9.89 4.13
C ASN A 90 -20.01 8.96 2.99
N ASP A 91 -19.04 9.38 2.19
CA ASP A 91 -18.49 8.57 1.12
C ASP A 91 -17.60 7.45 1.69
N LEU A 92 -18.04 6.21 1.52
CA LEU A 92 -17.31 5.02 1.99
C LEU A 92 -16.19 4.63 1.03
N LEU A 93 -16.13 5.25 -0.15
CA LEU A 93 -15.26 4.89 -1.24
C LEU A 93 -14.39 6.07 -1.70
N GLU A 94 -14.00 6.97 -0.79
CA GLU A 94 -13.16 8.10 -1.15
C GLU A 94 -11.89 7.68 -1.91
N PRO A 95 -11.52 8.40 -2.98
CA PRO A 95 -10.31 8.11 -3.76
C PRO A 95 -9.04 8.34 -2.94
N VAL A 96 -9.13 9.17 -1.89
CA VAL A 96 -8.01 9.48 -0.99
C VAL A 96 -8.26 8.86 0.36
N PHE A 97 -7.40 7.93 0.77
CA PHE A 97 -7.48 7.28 2.07
C PHE A 97 -6.28 7.64 2.94
N ILE A 98 -6.51 7.97 4.22
CA ILE A 98 -5.43 8.29 5.16
C ILE A 98 -5.36 7.21 6.24
N SER A 99 -4.20 6.57 6.36
CA SER A 99 -3.94 5.59 7.42
C SER A 99 -2.52 5.74 7.95
N ASN A 100 -2.38 5.78 9.29
CA ASN A 100 -1.09 5.93 9.97
C ASN A 100 -0.23 7.11 9.44
N ASN A 101 -0.88 8.25 9.15
CA ASN A 101 -0.24 9.44 8.60
C ASN A 101 0.38 9.25 7.19
N ILE A 102 -0.03 8.21 6.46
CA ILE A 102 0.27 7.97 5.05
C ILE A 102 -1.00 8.26 4.25
N LYS A 103 -0.86 9.10 3.23
CA LYS A 103 -1.92 9.38 2.25
C LYS A 103 -1.80 8.39 1.10
N TYR A 104 -2.89 7.68 0.84
CA TYR A 104 -3.07 6.79 -0.31
C TYR A 104 -4.02 7.48 -1.29
N GLU A 105 -3.66 7.49 -2.57
CA GLU A 105 -4.46 8.04 -3.66
C GLU A 105 -4.74 6.90 -4.64
N ARG A 106 -6.00 6.50 -4.73
CA ARG A 106 -6.50 5.54 -5.70
C ARG A 106 -6.97 6.28 -6.94
N LYS A 107 -6.72 5.67 -8.10
CA LYS A 107 -7.31 6.05 -9.38
C LYS A 107 -7.78 4.81 -10.12
N VAL A 108 -8.99 4.84 -10.62
CA VAL A 108 -9.61 3.79 -11.42
C VAL A 108 -9.68 4.26 -12.88
N GLU A 109 -9.33 3.37 -13.80
CA GLU A 109 -9.48 3.61 -15.23
C GLU A 109 -10.20 2.40 -15.82
N VAL A 110 -11.38 2.63 -16.41
CA VAL A 110 -12.14 1.61 -17.11
C VAL A 110 -12.10 1.90 -18.61
N VAL A 111 -11.82 0.88 -19.41
CA VAL A 111 -11.75 1.01 -20.87
C VAL A 111 -12.48 -0.15 -21.52
N ASN A 112 -13.35 0.17 -22.47
CA ASN A 112 -14.00 -0.83 -23.32
C ASN A 112 -12.98 -1.59 -24.18
N VAL A 113 -13.01 -2.93 -24.12
CA VAL A 113 -12.09 -3.76 -24.92
C VAL A 113 -12.62 -3.84 -26.36
N PRO A 114 -11.83 -3.40 -27.35
CA PRO A 114 -12.27 -3.46 -28.74
C PRO A 114 -12.32 -4.90 -29.25
N PRO A 115 -13.19 -5.21 -30.22
CA PRO A 115 -13.21 -6.50 -30.89
C PRO A 115 -11.88 -6.75 -31.63
N ALA A 116 -11.45 -8.01 -31.64
CA ALA A 116 -10.12 -8.47 -32.10
C ALA A 116 -9.72 -8.04 -33.53
N ASN A 117 -10.63 -7.48 -34.32
CA ASN A 117 -10.42 -7.09 -35.71
C ASN A 117 -10.74 -5.61 -36.03
N ASN A 118 -10.99 -4.74 -35.03
CA ASN A 118 -11.32 -3.32 -35.22
C ASN A 118 -12.39 -3.03 -36.31
N VAL A 119 -13.31 -3.98 -36.51
CA VAL A 119 -14.36 -3.85 -37.53
C VAL A 119 -15.38 -2.85 -36.99
N LYS A 120 -15.54 -1.71 -37.67
CA LYS A 120 -16.62 -0.75 -37.38
C LYS A 120 -17.96 -1.46 -37.43
N GLY A 121 -18.69 -1.49 -36.30
CA GLY A 121 -19.99 -2.14 -36.18
C GLY A 121 -19.96 -3.61 -35.78
N ALA A 122 -18.79 -4.17 -35.41
CA ALA A 122 -18.75 -5.49 -34.78
C ALA A 122 -19.43 -5.47 -33.41
N THR A 123 -20.07 -6.59 -33.06
CA THR A 123 -20.67 -6.81 -31.75
C THR A 123 -19.63 -6.54 -30.66
N PRO A 124 -19.96 -5.70 -29.65
CA PRO A 124 -19.05 -5.47 -28.53
C PRO A 124 -18.65 -6.80 -27.91
N VAL A 125 -17.38 -6.95 -27.55
CA VAL A 125 -16.87 -8.17 -26.89
C VAL A 125 -17.54 -8.39 -25.53
N GLY A 126 -18.20 -7.36 -25.00
CA GLY A 126 -18.79 -7.37 -23.67
C GLY A 126 -17.70 -7.48 -22.61
N LEU A 127 -16.52 -6.89 -22.84
CA LEU A 127 -15.41 -6.88 -21.90
C LEU A 127 -14.99 -5.44 -21.61
N LYS A 128 -14.82 -5.12 -20.33
CA LYS A 128 -14.22 -3.89 -19.84
C LYS A 128 -12.89 -4.21 -19.17
N ALA A 129 -11.82 -3.55 -19.61
CA ALA A 129 -10.52 -3.59 -18.96
C ALA A 129 -10.52 -2.57 -17.83
N VAL A 130 -10.20 -3.03 -16.62
CA VAL A 130 -10.16 -2.21 -15.41
C VAL A 130 -8.70 -2.13 -14.97
N ARG A 131 -8.20 -0.92 -14.78
CA ARG A 131 -6.91 -0.65 -14.16
C ARG A 131 -7.14 0.17 -12.90
N VAL A 132 -6.69 -0.36 -11.76
CA VAL A 132 -6.69 0.38 -10.49
C VAL A 132 -5.24 0.66 -10.11
N THR A 133 -4.94 1.94 -9.91
CA THR A 133 -3.63 2.43 -9.49
C THR A 133 -3.74 3.02 -8.10
N VAL A 134 -2.93 2.54 -7.16
CA VAL A 134 -2.84 3.10 -5.81
C VAL A 134 -1.44 3.66 -5.61
N LYS A 135 -1.37 4.97 -5.38
CA LYS A 135 -0.15 5.71 -5.04
C LYS A 135 -0.15 6.01 -3.56
N TRP A 136 1.01 6.00 -2.93
CA TRP A 136 1.15 6.50 -1.57
C TRP A 136 2.51 7.15 -1.41
N LYS A 137 2.60 8.05 -0.43
CA LYS A 137 3.88 8.61 0.00
C LYS A 137 4.20 8.09 1.39
N GLY A 138 5.13 7.13 1.47
CA GLY A 138 5.60 6.62 2.74
C GLY A 138 6.40 7.69 3.49
N THR A 139 6.44 7.62 4.82
CA THR A 139 7.27 8.51 5.64
C THR A 139 8.78 8.30 5.43
N GLU A 140 9.18 7.14 4.89
CA GLU A 140 10.58 6.79 4.63
C GLU A 140 10.94 6.73 3.13
N ASP A 141 9.97 6.60 2.22
CA ASP A 141 10.20 6.49 0.77
C ASP A 141 9.48 7.64 0.05
N GLU A 142 10.27 8.60 -0.42
CA GLU A 142 9.75 9.78 -1.15
C GLU A 142 9.13 9.42 -2.51
N HIS A 143 9.51 8.25 -3.06
CA HIS A 143 9.03 7.69 -4.32
C HIS A 143 8.69 6.20 -4.17
N ALA A 144 7.66 5.87 -3.38
CA ALA A 144 7.14 4.51 -3.39
C ALA A 144 6.55 4.19 -4.77
N GLU A 145 6.92 3.04 -5.35
CA GLU A 145 6.34 2.58 -6.61
C GLU A 145 4.84 2.33 -6.43
N PRO A 146 3.98 2.81 -7.35
CA PRO A 146 2.56 2.59 -7.24
C PRO A 146 2.22 1.11 -7.35
N TYR A 147 1.19 0.69 -6.61
CA TYR A 147 0.59 -0.61 -6.83
C TYR A 147 -0.42 -0.49 -7.99
N ILE A 148 -0.32 -1.38 -8.98
CA ILE A 148 -1.22 -1.40 -10.13
C ILE A 148 -1.78 -2.81 -10.27
N ILE A 149 -3.11 -2.92 -10.28
CA ILE A 149 -3.82 -4.14 -10.65
C ILE A 149 -4.58 -3.90 -11.94
N THR A 150 -4.47 -4.82 -12.88
CA THR A 150 -5.24 -4.82 -14.13
C THR A 150 -6.07 -6.09 -14.20
N THR A 151 -7.35 -5.94 -14.47
CA THR A 151 -8.31 -7.04 -14.58
C THR A 151 -9.32 -6.76 -15.68
N THR A 152 -10.16 -7.74 -15.98
CA THR A 152 -11.22 -7.61 -16.98
C THR A 152 -12.55 -8.03 -16.37
N ILE A 153 -13.60 -7.27 -16.67
CA ILE A 153 -14.98 -7.57 -16.28
C ILE A 153 -15.75 -7.92 -17.55
N ALA A 154 -16.38 -9.08 -17.55
CA ALA A 154 -17.22 -9.52 -18.66
C ALA A 154 -18.69 -9.20 -18.39
N ASN A 155 -19.42 -8.84 -19.45
CA ASN A 155 -20.86 -8.80 -19.44
C ASN A 155 -21.38 -10.25 -19.42
N LEU A 156 -21.88 -10.68 -18.26
CA LEU A 156 -22.42 -12.01 -18.05
C LEU A 156 -23.92 -12.10 -18.35
N ASN A 157 -24.54 -11.00 -18.80
CA ASN A 157 -25.96 -10.89 -19.14
C ASN A 157 -26.18 -10.77 -20.66
#